data_AF-A0A3D0X4T6-F1
#
_entry.id   AF-A0A3D0X4T6-F1
#
_cell.length_a   1.000
_cell.length_b   1.000
_cell.length_c   1.000
_cell.angle_alpha   90.00
_cell.angle_beta   90.00
_cell.angle_gamma   90.00
#
_symmetry.space_group_name_H-M   'P 1'
#
loop_
_entity.id
_entity.type
_entity.pdbx_description
1 polymer ?
#
loop_
_entity_poly.entity_id
_entity_poly.type
_entity_poly.pdbx_seq_one_letter_code
_entity_poly.pdbx_strand_id
1 'polypeptide(L)'
;MIHAASNTHPRLYASDPIGSLMTNILGTHNLLEYARETKVERFVFVSSVEIYGQALKAEDVFDESYCGYLDCNRFRAAYPEGKRAGEALCNAYIGKYGMDIV
;
A
#
# COMPACT_ATOMS: atom_id res chain seq x y z
N MET A 1 -7.22 -13.52 6.54
CA MET A 1 -5.98 -12.89 7.04
C MET A 1 -6.13 -11.38 6.96
N ILE A 2 -5.72 -10.63 7.97
CA ILE A 2 -5.78 -9.16 7.98
C ILE A 2 -4.37 -8.60 8.07
N HIS A 3 -3.94 -7.86 7.05
CA HIS A 3 -2.65 -7.17 7.00
C HIS A 3 -2.83 -5.69 7.36
N ALA A 4 -2.63 -5.39 8.64
CA ALA A 4 -2.67 -4.03 9.19
C ALA A 4 -1.29 -3.52 9.66
N ALA A 5 -0.23 -4.32 9.47
CA ALA A 5 1.10 -3.98 9.96
C ALA A 5 1.78 -2.96 9.03
N SER A 6 2.09 -1.78 9.58
CA SER A 6 2.82 -0.72 8.86
C SER A 6 3.39 0.29 9.86
N ASN A 7 4.47 0.97 9.49
CA ASN A 7 4.98 2.11 10.26
C ASN A 7 4.11 3.34 9.98
N THR A 8 3.23 3.71 10.91
CA THR A 8 2.21 4.76 10.68
C THR A 8 2.53 6.11 11.30
N HIS A 9 3.54 6.21 12.18
CA HIS A 9 3.85 7.49 12.81
C HIS A 9 4.67 8.38 11.85
N PRO A 10 4.22 9.62 11.54
CA PRO A 10 4.89 10.51 10.59
C PRO A 10 6.36 10.76 10.85
N ARG A 11 6.75 10.83 12.12
CA ARG A 11 8.15 10.99 12.52
C ARG A 11 8.98 9.73 12.29
N LEU A 12 8.40 8.55 12.51
CA LEU A 12 9.11 7.27 12.40
C LEU A 12 9.35 6.88 10.94
N TYR A 13 8.34 7.02 10.06
CA TYR A 13 8.57 6.73 8.64
C TYR A 13 9.37 7.82 7.93
N ALA A 14 9.36 9.06 8.43
CA ALA A 14 10.29 10.08 7.97
C ALA A 14 11.72 9.82 8.47
N SER A 15 11.95 9.22 9.64
CA SER A 15 13.32 8.93 10.07
C SER A 15 14.00 7.81 9.28
N ASP A 16 13.23 6.87 8.73
CA ASP A 16 13.73 5.77 7.90
C ASP A 16 12.78 5.50 6.71
N PRO A 17 12.87 6.30 5.63
CA PRO A 17 12.03 6.12 4.45
C PRO A 17 12.34 4.82 3.72
N ILE A 18 13.60 4.38 3.69
CA ILE A 18 14.00 3.14 3.01
C ILE A 18 13.35 1.95 3.72
N GLY A 19 13.52 1.86 5.04
CA GLY A 19 12.87 0.83 5.84
C GLY A 19 11.35 0.88 5.70
N SER A 20 10.75 2.07 5.71
CA SER A 20 9.31 2.22 5.55
C SER A 20 8.79 1.73 4.19
N LEU A 21 9.48 2.07 3.10
CA LEU A 21 9.13 1.60 1.76
C LEU A 21 9.28 0.07 1.66
N MET A 22 10.45 -0.44 2.04
CA MET A 22 10.77 -1.86 1.93
C MET A 22 9.90 -2.73 2.84
N THR A 23 9.61 -2.30 4.07
CA THR A 23 8.73 -3.02 4.99
C THR A 23 7.31 -3.13 4.43
N ASN A 24 6.76 -2.06 3.85
CA ASN A 24 5.43 -2.13 3.25
C ASN A 24 5.41 -3.07 2.02
N ILE A 25 6.39 -2.98 1.13
CA ILE A 25 6.45 -3.83 -0.08
C ILE A 25 6.68 -5.30 0.29
N LEU A 26 7.76 -5.58 1.01
CA LEU A 26 8.15 -6.96 1.35
C LEU A 26 7.14 -7.60 2.31
N GLY A 27 6.65 -6.84 3.30
CA GLY A 27 5.65 -7.35 4.25
C GLY A 27 4.36 -7.75 3.53
N THR A 28 3.89 -6.92 2.59
CA THR A 28 2.70 -7.23 1.79
C THR A 28 2.94 -8.43 0.87
N HIS A 29 4.05 -8.46 0.14
CA HIS A 29 4.39 -9.59 -0.73
C HIS A 29 4.48 -10.91 0.02
N ASN A 30 5.19 -10.94 1.15
CA ASN A 30 5.40 -12.16 1.93
C ASN A 30 4.09 -12.70 2.49
N LEU A 31 3.19 -11.83 2.99
CA LEU A 31 1.89 -12.25 3.50
C LEU A 31 0.96 -12.71 2.37
N LEU A 32 1.03 -12.10 1.18
CA LEU A 32 0.28 -12.56 0.02
C LEU A 32 0.75 -13.93 -0.47
N GLU A 33 2.06 -14.16 -0.56
CA GLU A 33 2.62 -15.49 -0.88
C GLU A 33 2.19 -16.53 0.15
N TYR A 34 2.32 -16.21 1.44
CA TYR A 34 1.89 -17.11 2.50
C TYR A 34 0.39 -17.41 2.42
N ALA A 35 -0.45 -16.40 2.21
CA ALA A 35 -1.88 -16.56 2.05
C ALA A 35 -2.25 -17.45 0.85
N ARG A 36 -1.52 -17.31 -0.26
CA ARG A 36 -1.67 -18.18 -1.44
C ARG A 36 -1.30 -19.63 -1.13
N GLU A 37 -0.13 -19.85 -0.53
CA GLU A 37 0.39 -21.20 -0.23
C GLU A 37 -0.47 -21.95 0.77
N THR A 38 -0.98 -21.23 1.78
CA THR A 38 -1.85 -21.79 2.82
C THR A 38 -3.33 -21.77 2.46
N LYS A 39 -3.69 -21.29 1.27
CA LYS A 39 -5.06 -21.21 0.76
C LYS A 39 -6.01 -20.46 1.70
N VAL A 40 -5.55 -19.31 2.20
CA VAL A 40 -6.41 -18.40 2.98
C VAL A 40 -7.62 -18.02 2.14
N GLU A 41 -8.81 -18.12 2.73
CA GLU A 41 -10.08 -17.85 2.03
C GLU A 41 -10.22 -16.38 1.62
N ARG A 42 -9.76 -15.44 2.48
CA ARG A 42 -9.79 -14.00 2.21
C ARG A 42 -8.61 -13.27 2.83
N PHE A 43 -7.99 -12.37 2.06
CA PHE A 43 -6.98 -11.43 2.52
C PHE A 43 -7.57 -10.02 2.61
N VAL A 44 -7.29 -9.29 3.70
CA VAL A 44 -7.69 -7.90 3.87
C VAL A 44 -6.44 -7.04 3.97
N PHE A 45 -6.26 -6.09 3.06
CA PHE A 45 -5.15 -5.15 3.04
C PHE A 45 -5.61 -3.78 3.54
N VAL A 46 -5.03 -3.32 4.66
CA VAL A 46 -5.34 -1.98 5.17
C VAL A 46 -4.44 -0.95 4.50
N SER A 47 -4.99 -0.26 3.49
CA SER A 47 -4.31 0.83 2.78
C SER A 47 -4.35 2.16 3.56
N SER A 48 -4.09 3.29 2.89
CA SER A 48 -4.12 4.64 3.46
C SER A 48 -4.53 5.67 2.41
N VAL A 49 -5.28 6.70 2.81
CA VAL A 49 -5.62 7.84 1.95
C VAL A 49 -4.39 8.59 1.43
N GLU A 50 -3.22 8.40 2.06
CA GLU A 50 -1.94 8.95 1.60
C GLU A 50 -1.55 8.46 0.19
N ILE A 51 -2.11 7.34 -0.29
CA ILE A 51 -1.87 6.87 -1.67
C ILE A 51 -2.35 7.87 -2.73
N TYR A 52 -3.34 8.71 -2.41
CA TYR A 52 -3.85 9.73 -3.33
C TYR A 52 -2.90 10.93 -3.45
N GLY A 53 -1.92 11.02 -2.55
CA GLY A 53 -0.89 12.05 -2.58
C GLY A 53 -1.47 13.43 -2.29
N GLN A 54 -1.21 14.38 -3.19
CA GLN A 54 -1.55 15.79 -2.98
C GLN A 54 -2.67 16.23 -3.91
N ALA A 55 -3.67 16.93 -3.35
CA ALA A 55 -4.68 17.65 -4.11
C ALA A 55 -4.01 18.69 -5.02
N LEU A 56 -4.33 18.66 -6.30
CA LEU A 56 -3.83 19.62 -7.29
C LEU A 56 -4.70 20.87 -7.32
N LYS A 57 -5.99 20.74 -6.95
CA LYS A 57 -6.95 21.84 -6.81
C LYS A 57 -7.60 21.79 -5.43
N ALA A 58 -8.08 22.95 -4.95
CA ALA A 58 -8.73 23.03 -3.64
C ALA A 58 -10.05 22.25 -3.58
N GLU A 59 -10.72 22.13 -4.72
CA GLU A 59 -11.97 21.38 -4.90
C GLU A 59 -11.78 19.89 -5.22
N ASP A 60 -10.54 19.37 -5.24
CA ASP A 60 -10.32 17.94 -5.51
C ASP A 60 -10.94 17.09 -4.39
N VAL A 61 -11.80 16.15 -4.78
CA VAL A 61 -12.37 15.11 -3.92
C VAL A 61 -11.74 13.79 -4.32
N PHE A 62 -11.29 13.01 -3.34
CA PHE A 62 -10.68 11.71 -3.58
C PHE A 62 -11.72 10.61 -3.41
N ASP A 63 -11.90 9.81 -4.47
CA ASP A 63 -12.63 8.54 -4.45
C ASP A 63 -11.65 7.40 -4.80
N GLU A 64 -12.10 6.15 -4.72
CA GLU A 64 -11.25 4.98 -4.97
C GLU A 64 -10.81 4.85 -6.44
N SER A 65 -11.42 5.59 -7.37
CA SER A 65 -10.96 5.67 -8.77
C SER A 65 -9.89 6.74 -8.99
N TYR A 66 -9.65 7.59 -7.99
CA TYR A 66 -8.67 8.66 -8.06
C TYR A 66 -7.25 8.11 -7.87
N CYS A 67 -6.42 8.13 -8.92
CA CYS A 67 -5.02 7.69 -8.79
C CYS A 67 -4.13 8.72 -8.07
N GLY A 68 -4.51 10.00 -8.14
CA GLY A 68 -3.81 11.12 -7.52
C GLY A 68 -2.41 11.42 -8.04
N TYR A 69 -1.83 12.48 -7.50
CA TYR A 69 -0.48 12.92 -7.84
C TYR A 69 0.46 12.73 -6.65
N LEU A 70 1.57 12.05 -6.89
CA LEU A 70 2.62 11.88 -5.90
C LEU A 70 4.00 12.06 -6.50
N ASP A 71 4.76 12.95 -5.89
CA ASP A 71 6.12 13.29 -6.30
C ASP A 71 7.12 12.34 -5.64
N CYS A 72 7.51 11.30 -6.38
CA CYS A 72 8.47 10.28 -5.93
C CYS A 72 9.89 10.83 -5.68
N ASN A 73 10.17 12.07 -6.10
CA ASN A 73 11.46 12.72 -5.82
C ASN A 73 11.53 13.31 -4.41
N ARG A 74 10.45 13.22 -3.62
CA ARG A 74 10.42 13.72 -2.24
C ARG A 74 10.74 12.61 -1.26
N PHE A 75 11.51 12.95 -0.24
CA PHE A 75 11.85 12.06 0.87
C PHE A 75 10.63 11.44 1.57
N ARG A 76 9.50 12.18 1.64
CA ARG A 76 8.24 11.68 2.23
C ARG A 76 7.46 10.69 1.36
N ALA A 77 7.86 10.46 0.10
CA ALA A 77 7.14 9.61 -0.83
C ALA A 77 7.16 8.12 -0.45
N ALA A 78 8.14 7.70 0.36
CA ALA A 78 8.35 6.29 0.68
C ALA A 78 7.13 5.58 1.28
N TYR A 79 6.46 6.19 2.27
CA TYR A 79 5.27 5.59 2.88
C TYR A 79 4.10 5.44 1.90
N PRO A 80 3.63 6.50 1.22
CA PRO A 80 2.51 6.38 0.31
C PRO A 80 2.83 5.53 -0.93
N GLU A 81 4.06 5.58 -1.46
CA GLU A 81 4.47 4.67 -2.55
C GLU A 81 4.50 3.21 -2.08
N GLY A 82 4.93 2.95 -0.85
CA GLY A 82 4.88 1.60 -0.28
C GLY A 82 3.46 1.06 -0.16
N LYS A 83 2.51 1.91 0.25
CA LYS A 83 1.08 1.55 0.31
C LYS A 83 0.50 1.33 -1.09
N ARG A 84 0.79 2.21 -2.04
CA ARG A 84 0.34 2.10 -3.43
C ARG A 84 0.90 0.85 -4.12
N ALA A 85 2.17 0.53 -3.87
CA ALA A 85 2.77 -0.72 -4.33
C ALA A 85 2.09 -1.94 -3.69
N GLY A 86 1.68 -1.85 -2.42
CA GLY A 86 0.89 -2.89 -1.76
C GLY A 86 -0.46 -3.15 -2.43
N GLU A 87 -1.19 -2.11 -2.83
CA GLU A 87 -2.43 -2.27 -3.61
C GLU A 87 -2.20 -2.85 -5.00
N ALA A 88 -1.12 -2.42 -5.68
CA ALA A 88 -0.74 -2.98 -6.96
C ALA A 88 -0.41 -4.48 -6.83
N LEU A 89 0.28 -4.89 -5.76
CA LEU A 89 0.50 -6.31 -5.45
C LEU A 89 -0.82 -7.04 -5.22
N CYS A 90 -1.74 -6.50 -4.41
CA CYS A 90 -3.04 -7.13 -4.18
C CYS A 90 -3.79 -7.37 -5.50
N ASN A 91 -3.88 -6.36 -6.36
CA ASN A 91 -4.49 -6.47 -7.69
C ASN A 91 -3.78 -7.49 -8.59
N ALA A 92 -2.45 -7.55 -8.56
CA ALA A 92 -1.68 -8.54 -9.31
C ALA A 92 -1.96 -9.98 -8.83
N TYR A 93 -2.14 -10.19 -7.52
CA TYR A 93 -2.45 -11.50 -6.96
C TYR A 93 -3.88 -11.94 -7.25
N ILE A 94 -4.84 -11.00 -7.22
CA ILE A 94 -6.20 -11.23 -7.72
C ILE A 94 -6.13 -11.71 -9.17
N GLY A 95 -5.50 -10.94 -10.06
CA GLY A 95 -5.45 -11.23 -11.49
C GLY A 95 -4.69 -12.51 -11.85
N LYS A 96 -3.60 -12.82 -11.15
CA LYS A 96 -2.75 -13.98 -11.45
C LYS A 96 -3.22 -15.28 -10.79
N TYR A 97 -3.72 -15.21 -9.56
CA TYR A 97 -4.01 -16.39 -8.74
C TYR A 97 -5.48 -16.55 -8.36
N GLY A 98 -6.35 -15.58 -8.71
CA GLY A 98 -7.77 -15.64 -8.38
C GLY A 98 -8.06 -15.56 -6.88
N MET A 99 -7.18 -14.93 -6.12
CA MET A 99 -7.35 -14.76 -4.67
C MET A 99 -8.46 -13.75 -4.34
N ASP A 100 -9.20 -14.00 -3.27
CA ASP A 100 -10.15 -13.02 -2.70
C ASP A 100 -9.38 -12.05 -1.79
N ILE A 101 -9.16 -10.84 -2.28
CA ILE A 101 -8.42 -9.77 -1.60
C ILE A 101 -9.28 -8.50 -1.59
N VAL A 102 -9.38 -7.87 -0.43
CA VAL A 102 -10.09 -6.60 -0.21
C VAL A 102 -9.25 -5.58 0.54
#